data_AF-A0A0A8EZQ7-F1
#
_entry.id   AF-A0A0A8EZQ7-F1
#
_cell.length_a   1.000
_cell.length_b   1.000
_cell.length_c   1.000
_cell.angle_alpha   90.00
_cell.angle_beta   90.00
_cell.angle_gamma   90.00
#
_symmetry.space_group_name_H-M   'P 1'
#
loop_
_entity.id
_entity.type
_entity.pdbx_description
1 polymer ?
#
loop_
_entity_poly.entity_id
_entity_poly.type
_entity_poly.pdbx_seq_one_letter_code
_entity_poly.pdbx_strand_id
1 'polypeptide(L)'
;MITQPPPPPLRLVVDLNRCQSYGQCVYAAPTVFRFHGEESLEYDYAPDAGVRREVARAAAACPVQAITLAGATEPAPTASGDDR
;
A
#
# COMPACT_ATOMS: atom_id res chain seq x y z
N MET A 1 -2.18 -16.17 27.70
CA MET A 1 -2.61 -15.77 26.34
C MET A 1 -1.42 -15.05 25.72
N ILE A 2 -0.66 -15.73 24.87
CA ILE A 2 0.57 -15.18 24.28
C ILE A 2 0.18 -14.07 23.30
N THR A 3 0.51 -12.82 23.65
CA THR A 3 0.41 -11.71 22.71
C THR A 3 1.41 -11.99 21.59
N GLN A 4 0.93 -12.29 20.38
CA GLN A 4 1.82 -12.35 19.23
C GLN A 4 2.44 -10.96 19.06
N PRO A 5 3.78 -10.84 18.87
CA PRO A 5 4.38 -9.57 18.54
C PRO A 5 3.71 -9.00 17.28
N PRO A 6 3.50 -7.67 17.19
CA PRO A 6 2.84 -7.08 16.05
C PRO A 6 3.60 -7.45 14.77
N PRO A 7 2.88 -7.82 13.71
CA PRO A 7 3.51 -8.19 12.45
C PRO A 7 4.35 -7.02 11.90
N PRO A 8 5.43 -7.31 11.14
CA PRO A 8 6.30 -6.27 10.63
C PRO A 8 5.51 -5.30 9.75
N PRO A 9 5.86 -4.00 9.77
CA PRO A 9 5.11 -2.99 9.03
C PRO A 9 5.18 -3.30 7.53
N LEU A 10 4.03 -3.20 6.87
CA LEU A 10 3.96 -3.21 5.42
C LEU A 10 4.21 -1.80 4.91
N ARG A 11 4.86 -1.70 3.76
CA ARG A 11 4.99 -0.45 3.03
C ARG A 11 4.35 -0.61 1.65
N LEU A 12 3.29 0.15 1.42
CA LEU A 12 2.56 0.20 0.16
C LEU A 12 2.92 1.48 -0.59
N VAL A 13 3.30 1.34 -1.85
CA VAL A 13 3.58 2.45 -2.75
C VAL A 13 2.74 2.28 -4.01
N VAL A 14 2.03 3.34 -4.39
CA VAL A 14 1.38 3.43 -5.70
C VAL A 14 2.05 4.51 -6.51
N ASP A 15 2.56 4.14 -7.69
CA ASP A 15 3.04 5.10 -8.68
C ASP A 15 1.84 5.75 -9.38
N LEU A 16 1.47 6.93 -8.89
CA LEU A 16 0.34 7.70 -9.43
C LEU A 16 0.61 8.24 -10.84
N ASN A 17 1.87 8.30 -11.30
CA ASN A 17 2.18 8.68 -12.69
C ASN A 17 1.90 7.53 -13.67
N ARG A 18 1.89 6.28 -13.18
CA ARG A 18 1.51 5.09 -13.96
C ARG A 18 0.06 4.70 -13.75
N CYS A 19 -0.57 5.16 -12.67
CA CYS A 19 -1.94 4.84 -12.35
C CYS A 19 -2.90 5.48 -13.36
N GLN A 20 -3.64 4.63 -14.09
CA GLN A 20 -4.64 5.06 -15.08
C GLN A 20 -6.08 4.90 -14.56
N SER A 21 -6.27 4.84 -13.24
CA SER A 21 -7.58 4.79 -12.58
C SER A 21 -8.53 3.65 -13.03
N TYR A 22 -7.98 2.49 -13.41
CA TYR A 22 -8.77 1.29 -13.77
C TYR A 22 -9.61 0.69 -12.63
N GLY A 23 -9.36 1.06 -11.38
CA GLY A 23 -10.16 0.69 -10.20
C GLY A 23 -10.06 -0.76 -9.71
N GLN A 24 -9.26 -1.61 -10.35
CA GLN A 24 -9.12 -3.02 -9.95
C GLN A 24 -8.57 -3.19 -8.52
N CYS A 25 -7.73 -2.27 -8.07
CA CYS A 25 -7.21 -2.26 -6.71
C CYS A 25 -8.30 -2.00 -5.65
N VAL A 26 -9.25 -1.11 -5.93
CA VAL A 26 -10.38 -0.79 -5.05
C VAL A 26 -11.31 -2.00 -4.92
N TYR A 27 -11.56 -2.74 -6.01
CA TYR A 27 -12.31 -3.98 -5.95
C TYR A 27 -11.60 -5.08 -5.16
N ALA A 28 -10.28 -5.21 -5.32
CA ALA A 28 -9.50 -6.27 -4.67
C ALA A 28 -9.26 -6.02 -3.17
N ALA A 29 -9.17 -4.75 -2.77
CA ALA A 29 -8.84 -4.31 -1.41
C ALA A 29 -9.52 -2.95 -1.07
N PRO A 30 -10.86 -2.90 -0.92
CA PRO A 30 -11.62 -1.66 -0.70
C PRO A 30 -11.36 -1.00 0.66
N THR A 31 -10.77 -1.74 1.59
CA THR A 31 -10.34 -1.27 2.90
C THR A 31 -9.07 -0.42 2.82
N VAL A 32 -8.23 -0.65 1.81
CA VAL A 32 -6.91 -0.03 1.64
C VAL A 32 -6.91 1.02 0.54
N PHE A 33 -7.61 0.78 -0.57
CA PHE A 33 -7.68 1.69 -1.71
C PHE A 33 -9.08 2.26 -1.86
N ARG A 34 -9.18 3.56 -2.10
CA ARG A 34 -10.44 4.25 -2.41
C ARG A 34 -10.19 5.30 -3.47
N PHE A 35 -11.18 5.54 -4.32
CA PHE A 35 -11.17 6.74 -5.14
C PHE A 35 -11.78 7.91 -4.38
N HIS A 36 -11.13 9.05 -4.50
CA HIS A 36 -11.64 10.36 -4.15
C HIS A 36 -11.98 11.10 -5.44
N GLY A 37 -13.26 11.42 -5.64
CA GLY A 37 -13.73 11.98 -6.90
C GLY A 37 -13.59 11.01 -8.07
N GLU A 38 -13.33 11.53 -9.26
CA GLU A 38 -13.36 10.73 -10.51
C GLU A 38 -12.01 10.05 -10.82
N GLU A 39 -10.89 10.58 -10.35
CA GLU A 39 -9.56 10.15 -10.83
C GLU A 39 -8.48 10.01 -9.74
N SER A 40 -8.71 10.50 -8.51
CA SER A 40 -7.68 10.50 -7.47
C SER A 40 -7.75 9.24 -6.63
N LEU A 41 -6.74 8.37 -6.72
CA LEU A 41 -6.66 7.17 -5.86
C LEU A 41 -6.04 7.54 -4.51
N GLU A 42 -6.82 7.40 -3.44
CA GLU A 42 -6.37 7.43 -2.06
C GLU A 42 -6.03 6.03 -1.58
N TYR A 43 -4.96 5.91 -0.79
CA TYR A 43 -4.55 4.64 -0.19
C TYR A 43 -3.76 4.84 1.11
N ASP A 44 -3.79 3.82 1.96
CA ASP A 44 -2.94 3.75 3.14
C ASP A 44 -1.52 3.28 2.76
N TYR A 45 -0.50 4.10 3.04
CA TYR A 45 0.90 3.78 2.74
C TYR A 45 1.50 2.73 3.68
N ALA A 46 0.89 2.53 4.86
CA ALA A 46 1.34 1.59 5.87
C ALA A 46 0.18 0.72 6.39
N PRO A 47 -0.44 -0.09 5.50
CA PRO A 47 -1.60 -0.88 5.87
C PRO A 47 -1.21 -2.00 6.85
N ASP A 48 -2.19 -2.44 7.65
CA ASP A 48 -1.99 -3.55 8.59
C ASP A 48 -1.57 -4.85 7.88
N ALA A 49 -0.79 -5.70 8.55
CA ALA A 49 -0.33 -6.94 7.93
C ALA A 49 -1.47 -7.93 7.62
N GLY A 50 -2.64 -7.79 8.26
CA GLY A 50 -3.84 -8.57 7.98
C GLY A 50 -4.35 -8.41 6.56
N VAL A 51 -4.19 -7.22 5.95
CA VAL A 51 -4.62 -6.95 4.58
C VAL A 51 -3.54 -7.25 3.53
N ARG A 52 -2.38 -7.81 3.93
CA ARG A 52 -1.27 -8.14 3.02
C ARG A 52 -1.71 -8.93 1.79
N ARG A 53 -2.60 -9.92 1.99
CA ARG A 53 -3.10 -10.78 0.92
C ARG A 53 -4.00 -10.01 -0.04
N GLU A 54 -4.85 -9.12 0.47
CA GLU A 54 -5.72 -8.26 -0.32
C GLU A 54 -4.90 -7.29 -1.17
N VAL A 55 -3.90 -6.63 -0.57
CA VAL A 55 -3.00 -5.70 -1.26
C VAL A 55 -2.16 -6.42 -2.31
N ALA A 56 -1.68 -7.63 -2.04
CA ALA A 56 -0.96 -8.43 -3.04
C ALA A 56 -1.85 -8.80 -4.24
N ARG A 57 -3.12 -9.12 -4.01
CA ARG A 57 -4.10 -9.32 -5.11
C ARG A 57 -4.35 -8.03 -5.88
N ALA A 58 -4.51 -6.90 -5.19
CA ALA A 58 -4.68 -5.60 -5.82
C ALA A 58 -3.49 -5.24 -6.74
N ALA A 59 -2.26 -5.52 -6.28
CA ALA A 59 -1.07 -5.33 -7.09
C ALA A 59 -1.03 -6.22 -8.33
N ALA A 60 -1.40 -7.50 -8.20
CA ALA A 60 -1.49 -8.43 -9.33
C ALA A 60 -2.62 -8.08 -10.32
N ALA A 61 -3.71 -7.46 -9.83
CA ALA A 61 -4.84 -7.03 -10.66
C ALA A 61 -4.58 -5.71 -11.40
N CYS A 62 -3.52 -4.97 -11.06
CA CYS A 62 -3.19 -3.70 -11.70
C CYS A 62 -2.63 -3.93 -13.12
N PRO A 63 -3.35 -3.51 -14.20
CA PRO A 63 -2.91 -3.78 -15.57
C PRO A 63 -1.58 -3.12 -15.95
N VAL A 64 -1.27 -2.01 -15.30
CA VAL A 64 -0.09 -1.16 -15.51
C VAL A 64 1.00 -1.37 -14.45
N GLN A 65 0.79 -2.32 -13.53
CA GLN A 65 1.72 -2.67 -12.46
C GLN A 65 2.20 -1.44 -11.65
N ALA A 66 1.28 -0.54 -11.31
CA ALA A 66 1.57 0.69 -10.58
C ALA A 66 1.73 0.49 -9.05
N ILE A 67 1.44 -0.70 -8.52
CA ILE A 67 1.35 -0.95 -7.08
C ILE A 67 2.52 -1.84 -6.63
N THR A 68 3.26 -1.39 -5.63
CA THR A 68 4.38 -2.12 -5.02
C THR A 68 4.12 -2.31 -3.53
N LEU A 69 4.27 -3.55 -3.06
CA LEU A 69 4.16 -3.91 -1.65
C LEU A 69 5.51 -4.46 -1.15
N ALA A 70 6.13 -3.76 -0.21
CA ALA A 70 7.32 -4.24 0.48
C ALA A 70 6.94 -4.71 1.90
N GLY A 71 7.43 -5.89 2.28
CA GLY A 71 7.46 -6.28 3.69
C GLY A 71 8.75 -5.75 4.30
N ALA A 72 8.69 -5.11 5.47
CA ALA A 72 9.87 -4.62 6.17
C ALA A 72 10.81 -5.78 6.55
N THR A 73 11.69 -6.14 5.63
CA THR A 73 13.05 -6.57 5.95
C THR A 73 13.89 -5.40 5.47
N GLU A 74 14.62 -4.77 6.38
CA GLU A 74 15.34 -3.48 6.29
C GLU A 74 14.57 -2.30 6.91
N PRO A 75 15.19 -1.60 7.89
CA PRO A 75 14.58 -0.46 8.57
C PRO A 75 14.38 0.69 7.58
N ALA A 76 13.19 1.30 7.63
CA ALA A 76 12.87 2.50 6.87
C ALA A 76 13.97 3.56 7.08
N PRO A 77 14.48 4.22 6.02
CA PRO A 77 15.38 5.34 6.20
C PRO A 77 14.62 6.41 6.97
N THR A 78 15.03 6.64 8.22
CA THR A 78 14.56 7.77 9.01
C THR A 78 14.94 9.01 8.21
N ALA A 79 13.94 9.69 7.64
CA ALA A 79 14.09 11.05 7.17
C ALA A 79 14.28 11.92 8.42
N SER A 80 15.49 11.88 8.98
CA SER A 80 15.97 12.92 9.89
C SER A 80 16.12 14.17 9.04
N GLY A 81 15.06 14.98 9.04
CA GLY A 81 15.20 16.40 8.77
C GLY A 81 16.08 17.00 9.86
N ASP A 82 17.35 17.19 9.52
CA ASP A 82 18.26 18.11 10.18
C ASP A 82 18.75 19.07 9.09
N ASP A 83 18.04 20.19 8.95
CA ASP A 83 18.54 21.38 8.25
C ASP A 83 18.38 22.57 9.20
N ARG A 84 19.42 22.72 10.03
CA ARG A 84 20.10 23.94 10.47
C ARG A 84 19.29 25.16 10.89
#